data_AF-A0A7K2JZ83-F1
#
_entry.id   AF-A0A7K2JZ83-F1
#
_cell.length_a   1.000
_cell.length_b   1.000
_cell.length_c   1.000
_cell.angle_alpha   90.00
_cell.angle_beta   90.00
_cell.angle_gamma   90.00
#
_symmetry.space_group_name_H-M   'P 1'
#
loop_
_entity.id
_entity.type
_entity.pdbx_description
1 polymer ?
#
loop_
_entity_poly.entity_id
_entity_poly.type
_entity_poly.pdbx_seq_one_letter_code
_entity_poly.pdbx_strand_id
1 'polypeptide(L)'
;MAVESDVLDELHRLRNRVPQLTGSLAATVDGLVLAHDAPGTEHESLAALTAAALGVAHRMAEATARGGFRELLLRGDEGYVATYAAGPAAVLTLLAEGRVNVGRLHLEGRRSGARIGELVAAHLSHDRTRAGDRPVQGEHAATTPADPARPIGTLPVRTPQRPAHEPRPQAGGHRRPT
;
A
#
# COMPACT_ATOMS: atom_id res chain seq x y z
N MET A 1 -1.84 9.00 17.46
CA MET A 1 -1.32 9.47 18.77
C MET A 1 0.00 8.78 19.12
N ALA A 2 0.04 7.54 19.62
CA ALA A 2 1.32 6.91 20.02
C ALA A 2 2.21 6.48 18.82
N VAL A 3 1.65 5.76 17.83
CA VAL A 3 2.37 5.39 16.58
C VAL A 3 3.00 6.60 15.92
N GLU A 4 2.20 7.63 15.73
CA GLU A 4 2.58 8.86 15.05
C GLU A 4 3.76 9.54 15.75
N SER A 5 3.70 9.68 17.08
CA SER A 5 4.80 10.24 17.87
C SER A 5 6.09 9.42 17.75
N ASP A 6 6.00 8.10 17.90
CA ASP A 6 7.18 7.22 17.84
C ASP A 6 7.83 7.21 16.45
N VAL A 7 7.00 7.23 15.40
CA VAL A 7 7.46 7.29 14.01
C VAL A 7 8.08 8.65 13.73
N LEU A 8 7.45 9.74 14.15
CA LEU A 8 7.98 11.11 13.99
C LEU A 8 9.34 11.26 14.69
N ASP A 9 9.50 10.71 15.88
CA ASP A 9 10.79 10.69 16.59
C ASP A 9 11.87 9.96 15.79
N GLU A 10 11.54 8.85 15.14
CA GLU A 10 12.49 8.15 14.28
C GLU A 10 12.85 8.97 13.02
N LEU A 11 11.88 9.69 12.43
CA LEU A 11 12.13 10.60 11.31
C LEU A 11 13.10 11.72 11.71
N HIS A 12 12.91 12.33 12.88
CA HIS A 12 13.84 13.35 13.40
C HIS A 12 15.24 12.78 13.65
N ARG A 13 15.35 11.56 14.20
CA ARG A 13 16.65 10.91 14.37
C ARG A 13 17.31 10.61 13.02
N LEU A 14 16.53 10.23 12.01
CA LEU A 14 17.04 10.00 10.66
C LEU A 14 17.58 11.29 10.03
N ARG A 15 16.87 12.42 10.17
CA ARG A 15 17.33 13.75 9.74
C ARG A 15 18.71 14.08 10.33
N ASN A 16 18.91 13.80 11.61
CA ASN A 16 20.20 14.03 12.27
C ASN A 16 21.32 13.12 11.74
N ARG A 17 20.98 11.89 11.31
CA ARG A 17 21.94 10.94 10.73
C ARG A 17 22.22 11.21 9.25
N VAL A 18 21.38 11.94 8.53
CA VAL A 18 21.57 12.29 7.11
C VAL A 18 21.26 13.78 6.91
N PRO A 19 22.24 14.68 7.13
CA PRO A 19 22.01 16.12 7.10
C PRO A 19 21.52 16.68 5.75
N GLN A 20 21.77 15.98 4.63
CA GLN A 20 21.30 16.37 3.29
C GLN A 20 19.88 15.91 2.97
N LEU A 21 19.17 15.28 3.91
CA LEU A 21 17.73 15.10 3.77
C LEU A 21 17.08 16.48 3.74
N THR A 22 16.10 16.67 2.86
CA THR A 22 15.23 17.84 2.79
C THR A 22 13.82 17.51 3.32
N GLY A 23 13.41 16.24 3.24
CA GLY A 23 12.16 15.76 3.81
C GLY A 23 12.15 14.26 4.06
N SER A 24 11.22 13.81 4.90
CA SER A 24 10.92 12.42 5.18
C SER A 24 9.45 12.22 5.49
N LEU A 25 8.91 11.08 5.08
CA LEU A 25 7.50 10.73 5.20
C LEU A 25 7.39 9.24 5.50
N ALA A 26 6.65 8.88 6.54
CA ALA A 26 6.16 7.54 6.75
C ALA A 26 4.67 7.48 6.36
N ALA A 27 4.29 6.52 5.55
CA ALA A 27 2.92 6.33 5.10
C ALA A 27 2.55 4.84 5.08
N THR A 28 1.26 4.54 5.05
CA THR A 28 0.78 3.19 4.74
C THR A 28 1.04 2.85 3.28
N VAL A 29 1.00 1.56 2.95
CA VAL A 29 1.09 1.10 1.54
C VAL A 29 -0.05 1.62 0.65
N ASP A 30 -1.17 2.04 1.26
CA ASP A 30 -2.33 2.62 0.59
C ASP A 30 -2.25 4.15 0.43
N GLY A 31 -1.17 4.79 0.93
CA GLY A 31 -0.95 6.23 0.78
C GLY A 31 -1.54 7.09 1.88
N LEU A 32 -1.82 6.53 3.06
CA LEU A 32 -2.23 7.32 4.23
C LEU A 32 -1.00 7.74 5.04
N VAL A 33 -0.89 9.03 5.38
CA VAL A 33 0.23 9.56 6.16
C VAL A 33 0.20 9.00 7.59
N LEU A 34 1.34 8.48 8.05
CA LEU A 34 1.55 8.04 9.44
C LEU A 34 2.28 9.11 10.27
N ALA A 35 3.32 9.72 9.69
CA ALA A 35 4.06 10.85 10.24
C ALA A 35 4.93 11.48 9.15
N HIS A 36 5.32 12.75 9.31
CA HIS A 36 6.17 13.44 8.35
C HIS A 36 7.11 14.46 9.00
N ASP A 37 8.28 14.64 8.39
CA ASP A 37 9.19 15.77 8.57
C ASP A 37 9.64 16.19 7.16
N ALA A 38 8.78 16.89 6.43
CA ALA A 38 9.04 17.37 5.07
C ALA A 38 8.50 18.80 4.88
N PRO A 39 9.16 19.82 5.46
CA PRO A 39 8.67 21.19 5.38
C PRO A 39 8.51 21.66 3.93
N GLY A 40 7.41 22.36 3.65
CA GLY A 40 7.12 22.90 2.30
C GLY A 40 6.68 21.87 1.25
N THR A 41 6.50 20.60 1.63
CA THR A 41 5.95 19.55 0.76
C THR A 41 4.48 19.30 1.09
N GLU A 42 3.65 18.98 0.10
CA GLU A 42 2.29 18.47 0.31
C GLU A 42 2.34 16.96 0.62
N HIS A 43 2.26 16.61 1.91
CA HIS A 43 2.55 15.26 2.42
C HIS A 43 1.55 14.23 1.95
N GLU A 44 0.27 14.61 1.85
CA GLU A 44 -0.82 13.76 1.38
C GLU A 44 -0.61 13.37 -0.08
N SER A 45 -0.27 14.35 -0.94
CA SER A 45 0.08 14.11 -2.34
C SER A 45 1.33 13.22 -2.46
N LEU A 46 2.36 13.46 -1.65
CA LEU A 46 3.57 12.63 -1.64
C LEU A 46 3.27 11.18 -1.21
N ALA A 47 2.38 10.98 -0.24
CA ALA A 47 1.96 9.65 0.22
C ALA A 47 1.19 8.90 -0.88
N ALA A 48 0.23 9.57 -1.53
CA ALA A 48 -0.53 8.99 -2.63
C ALA A 48 0.37 8.61 -3.83
N LEU A 49 1.29 9.49 -4.22
CA LEU A 49 2.27 9.21 -5.27
C LEU A 49 3.20 8.07 -4.90
N THR A 50 3.63 7.99 -3.64
CA THR A 50 4.44 6.88 -3.13
C THR A 50 3.69 5.55 -3.26
N ALA A 51 2.41 5.50 -2.87
CA ALA A 51 1.59 4.29 -2.98
C ALA A 51 1.41 3.86 -4.45
N ALA A 52 1.15 4.81 -5.35
CA ALA A 52 1.08 4.54 -6.78
C ALA A 52 2.40 3.99 -7.34
N ALA A 53 3.53 4.62 -6.98
CA ALA A 53 4.86 4.17 -7.39
C ALA A 53 5.20 2.78 -6.84
N LEU A 54 4.78 2.48 -5.61
CA LEU A 54 4.96 1.17 -4.98
C LEU A 54 4.22 0.07 -5.76
N GLY A 55 3.00 0.33 -6.21
CA GLY A 55 2.22 -0.59 -7.04
C GLY A 55 2.87 -0.86 -8.41
N VAL A 56 3.51 0.15 -9.01
CA VAL A 56 4.31 -0.02 -10.23
C VAL A 56 5.58 -0.83 -9.94
N ALA A 57 6.30 -0.48 -8.88
CA ALA A 57 7.55 -1.14 -8.50
C ALA A 57 7.35 -2.63 -8.18
N HIS A 58 6.26 -2.99 -7.49
CA HIS A 58 5.91 -4.40 -7.25
C HIS A 58 5.68 -5.17 -8.55
N ARG A 59 4.87 -4.61 -9.47
CA ARG A 59 4.62 -5.25 -10.77
C ARG A 59 5.90 -5.38 -11.61
N MET A 60 6.77 -4.37 -11.57
CA MET A 60 8.07 -4.46 -12.24
C MET A 60 8.95 -5.55 -11.63
N ALA A 61 9.03 -5.64 -10.30
CA ALA A 61 9.83 -6.65 -9.62
C ALA A 61 9.35 -8.07 -9.92
N GLU A 62 8.02 -8.27 -9.94
CA GLU A 62 7.39 -9.53 -10.34
C GLU A 62 7.70 -9.87 -11.81
N ALA A 63 7.42 -8.95 -12.73
CA ALA A 63 7.62 -9.14 -14.17
C ALA A 63 9.08 -9.42 -14.55
N THR A 64 10.03 -8.95 -13.75
CA THR A 64 11.47 -9.13 -13.96
C THR A 64 12.08 -10.25 -13.11
N ALA A 65 11.28 -10.96 -12.32
CA ALA A 65 11.70 -12.01 -11.37
C ALA A 65 12.78 -11.54 -10.38
N ARG A 66 12.62 -10.33 -9.82
CA ARG A 66 13.52 -9.75 -8.80
C ARG A 66 13.03 -9.94 -7.36
N GLY A 67 11.92 -10.67 -7.18
CA GLY A 67 11.34 -10.92 -5.87
C GLY A 67 10.51 -9.73 -5.35
N GLY A 68 10.38 -9.62 -4.03
CA GLY A 68 9.59 -8.57 -3.39
C GLY A 68 10.26 -7.19 -3.44
N PHE A 69 9.44 -6.13 -3.40
CA PHE A 69 9.92 -4.76 -3.27
C PHE A 69 10.77 -4.57 -2.01
N ARG A 70 11.89 -3.87 -2.14
CA ARG A 70 12.77 -3.51 -1.02
C ARG A 70 12.94 -2.01 -0.92
N GLU A 71 13.28 -1.38 -2.04
CA GLU A 71 13.48 0.04 -2.15
C GLU A 71 13.36 0.52 -3.60
N LEU A 72 13.10 1.81 -3.77
CA LEU A 72 13.12 2.54 -5.04
C LEU A 72 13.91 3.83 -4.85
N LEU A 73 14.80 4.13 -5.80
CA LEU A 73 15.53 5.39 -5.85
C LEU A 73 15.20 6.09 -7.16
N LEU A 74 14.71 7.32 -7.04
CA LEU A 74 14.51 8.25 -8.14
C LEU A 74 15.55 9.36 -8.02
N ARG A 75 16.29 9.61 -9.09
CA ARG A 75 17.18 10.78 -9.23
C ARG A 75 16.52 11.78 -10.16
N GLY A 76 16.28 12.98 -9.65
CA GLY A 76 15.90 14.15 -10.45
C GLY A 76 17.06 15.13 -10.57
N ASP A 77 16.82 16.21 -11.32
CA ASP A 77 17.84 17.25 -11.54
C ASP A 77 18.20 17.98 -10.23
N GLU A 78 17.24 18.12 -9.32
CA GLU A 78 17.41 18.86 -8.06
C GLU A 78 17.71 17.98 -6.84
N GLY A 79 17.67 16.65 -6.99
CA GLY A 79 17.81 15.78 -5.82
C GLY A 79 17.43 14.33 -6.02
N TYR A 80 17.10 13.68 -4.92
CA TYR A 80 16.71 12.28 -4.86
C TYR A 80 15.40 12.12 -4.10
N VAL A 81 14.59 11.16 -4.56
CA VAL A 81 13.49 10.58 -3.79
C VAL A 81 13.82 9.11 -3.58
N ALA A 82 13.88 8.67 -2.33
CA ALA A 82 14.19 7.29 -1.98
C ALA A 82 13.09 6.69 -1.11
N THR A 83 12.51 5.59 -1.55
CA THR A 83 11.40 4.91 -0.87
C THR A 83 11.87 3.54 -0.41
N TYR A 84 11.62 3.18 0.85
CA TYR A 84 12.04 1.93 1.49
C TYR A 84 10.85 1.22 2.10
N ALA A 85 10.79 -0.10 1.95
CA ALA A 85 9.79 -0.91 2.65
C ALA A 85 9.96 -0.77 4.18
N ALA A 86 8.86 -0.51 4.89
CA ALA A 86 8.82 -0.41 6.35
C ALA A 86 7.85 -1.44 6.91
N GLY A 87 8.20 -2.73 6.74
CA GLY A 87 7.30 -3.84 7.03
C GLY A 87 6.21 -4.01 5.97
N PRO A 88 5.16 -4.81 6.25
CA PRO A 88 4.12 -5.13 5.27
C PRO A 88 3.04 -4.06 5.10
N ALA A 89 2.90 -3.15 6.08
CA ALA A 89 1.82 -2.19 6.15
C ALA A 89 2.25 -0.73 5.91
N ALA A 90 3.55 -0.45 5.88
CA ALA A 90 4.08 0.90 5.82
C ALA A 90 5.29 1.03 4.88
N VAL A 91 5.58 2.27 4.53
CA VAL A 91 6.66 2.68 3.65
C VAL A 91 7.30 3.96 4.17
N LEU A 92 8.62 4.08 4.01
CA LEU A 92 9.39 5.29 4.32
C LEU A 92 9.84 5.95 3.01
N THR A 93 9.45 7.20 2.77
CA THR A 93 9.92 8.02 1.64
C THR A 93 10.80 9.16 2.13
N LEU A 94 11.96 9.34 1.50
CA LEU A 94 12.97 10.34 1.81
C LEU A 94 13.19 11.26 0.63
N LEU A 95 13.30 12.55 0.89
CA LEU A 95 13.70 13.59 -0.06
C LEU A 95 15.10 14.06 0.33
N ALA A 96 16.01 14.15 -0.65
CA ALA A 96 17.40 14.53 -0.38
C ALA A 96 17.96 15.44 -1.47
N GLU A 97 18.90 16.31 -1.09
CA GLU A 97 19.63 17.16 -2.03
C GLU A 97 20.46 16.33 -3.04
N GLY A 98 20.76 16.90 -4.20
CA GLY A 98 21.56 16.24 -5.25
C GLY A 98 22.98 15.85 -4.85
N ARG A 99 23.50 16.43 -3.76
CA ARG A 99 24.84 16.16 -3.18
C ARG A 99 24.84 15.14 -2.05
N VAL A 100 23.70 14.51 -1.75
CA VAL A 100 23.61 13.48 -0.70
C VAL A 100 24.56 12.31 -1.01
N ASN A 101 25.17 11.76 0.04
CA ASN A 101 25.86 10.48 -0.08
C ASN A 101 24.80 9.36 -0.21
N VAL A 102 24.60 8.85 -1.43
CA VAL A 102 23.58 7.84 -1.74
C VAL A 102 23.80 6.54 -0.95
N GLY A 103 25.05 6.13 -0.72
CA GLY A 103 25.35 4.96 0.11
C GLY A 103 24.87 5.14 1.55
N ARG A 104 25.11 6.33 2.14
CA ARG A 104 24.61 6.69 3.47
C ARG A 104 23.08 6.81 3.50
N LEU A 105 22.48 7.36 2.45
CA LEU A 105 21.02 7.45 2.31
C LEU A 105 20.37 6.07 2.36
N HIS A 106 20.91 5.09 1.62
CA HIS A 106 20.42 3.71 1.67
C HIS A 106 20.67 3.03 3.02
N LEU A 107 21.86 3.20 3.61
CA LEU A 107 22.20 2.62 4.90
C LEU A 107 21.20 3.07 5.98
N GLU A 108 21.02 4.38 6.11
CA GLU A 108 20.15 4.95 7.13
C GLU A 108 18.67 4.79 6.79
N GLY A 109 18.29 4.89 5.51
CA GLY A 109 16.92 4.67 5.05
C GLY A 109 16.44 3.24 5.31
N ARG A 110 17.26 2.22 5.05
CA ARG A 110 16.94 0.82 5.38
C ARG A 110 16.81 0.60 6.88
N ARG A 111 17.72 1.19 7.66
CA ARG A 111 17.70 1.09 9.13
C ARG A 111 16.45 1.72 9.72
N SER A 112 16.10 2.93 9.30
CA SER A 112 14.89 3.62 9.75
C SER A 112 13.63 2.96 9.24
N GLY A 113 13.60 2.47 7.99
CA GLY A 113 12.47 1.72 7.45
C GLY A 113 12.16 0.46 8.27
N ALA A 114 13.20 -0.31 8.61
CA ALA A 114 13.05 -1.46 9.50
C ALA A 114 12.49 -1.06 10.87
N ARG A 115 13.02 0.00 11.48
CA ARG A 115 12.56 0.51 12.77
C ARG A 115 11.11 0.98 12.75
N ILE A 116 10.71 1.72 11.72
CA ILE A 116 9.33 2.18 11.53
C ILE A 116 8.39 0.98 11.37
N GLY A 117 8.83 -0.05 10.61
CA GLY A 117 8.07 -1.29 10.49
C GLY A 117 7.80 -1.99 11.82
N GLU A 118 8.79 -2.04 12.71
CA GLU A 118 8.64 -2.56 14.08
C GLU A 118 7.62 -1.74 14.88
N LEU A 119 7.74 -0.40 14.86
CA LEU A 119 6.84 0.50 15.59
C LEU A 119 5.39 0.34 15.14
N VAL A 120 5.15 0.27 13.82
CA VAL A 120 3.82 0.08 13.25
C VAL A 120 3.26 -1.31 13.61
N ALA A 121 4.06 -2.37 13.49
CA ALA A 121 3.62 -3.73 13.79
C ALA A 121 3.24 -3.93 15.27
N ALA A 122 3.98 -3.31 16.18
CA ALA A 122 3.69 -3.34 17.62
C ALA A 122 2.29 -2.75 17.91
N HIS A 123 1.99 -1.60 17.32
CA HIS A 123 0.71 -0.92 17.54
C HIS A 123 -0.48 -1.63 16.90
N LEU A 124 -0.33 -2.17 15.69
CA LEU A 124 -1.37 -3.02 15.07
C LEU A 124 -1.71 -4.24 15.93
N SER A 125 -0.74 -4.78 16.65
CA SER A 125 -0.96 -5.91 17.56
C SER A 125 -1.72 -5.49 18.82
N HIS A 126 -1.39 -4.34 19.39
CA HIS A 126 -2.11 -3.78 20.55
C HIS A 126 -3.58 -3.45 20.25
N ASP A 127 -3.87 -2.90 19.06
CA ASP A 127 -5.24 -2.58 18.67
C ASP A 127 -6.09 -3.86 18.49
N ARG A 128 -5.49 -4.94 17.95
CA ARG A 128 -6.15 -6.25 17.88
C ARG A 128 -6.43 -6.84 19.26
N THR A 129 -5.49 -6.76 20.21
CA THR A 129 -5.72 -7.24 21.59
C THR A 129 -6.85 -6.46 22.26
N ARG A 130 -6.87 -5.12 22.13
CA ARG A 130 -7.97 -4.29 22.65
C ARG A 130 -9.32 -4.59 22.00
N ALA A 131 -9.34 -4.88 20.70
CA ALA A 131 -10.56 -5.26 20.00
C ALA A 131 -11.07 -6.65 20.43
N GLY A 132 -10.16 -7.60 20.69
CA GLY A 132 -10.48 -8.93 21.21
C GLY A 132 -10.97 -8.93 22.66
N ASP A 133 -10.52 -7.97 23.48
CA ASP A 133 -10.95 -7.78 24.88
C ASP A 133 -12.25 -6.96 25.03
N ARG A 134 -12.82 -6.43 23.93
CA ARG A 134 -14.19 -5.86 24.03
C ARG A 134 -15.15 -7.03 24.24
N PRO A 135 -15.89 -7.09 25.37
CA PRO A 135 -16.95 -8.06 25.49
C PRO A 135 -17.89 -7.85 24.30
N VAL A 136 -18.11 -8.92 23.54
CA VAL A 136 -19.06 -8.96 22.43
C VAL A 136 -20.43 -8.63 23.04
N GLN A 137 -20.79 -7.34 23.06
CA GLN A 137 -22.14 -6.93 23.45
C GLN A 137 -23.04 -7.47 22.36
N GLY A 138 -23.75 -8.53 22.71
CA GLY A 138 -24.42 -9.41 21.76
C GLY A 138 -25.33 -8.66 20.81
N GLU A 139 -24.93 -8.59 19.55
CA GLU A 139 -25.87 -8.69 18.44
C GLU A 139 -26.32 -10.16 18.33
N HIS A 140 -26.97 -10.66 19.38
CA HIS A 140 -28.04 -11.63 19.19
C HIS A 140 -29.26 -10.81 18.77
N ALA A 141 -29.29 -10.40 17.51
CA ALA A 141 -30.57 -10.19 16.85
C ALA A 141 -31.28 -11.55 16.93
N ALA A 142 -32.31 -11.61 17.77
CA ALA A 142 -33.11 -12.80 18.01
C ALA A 142 -33.47 -13.43 16.67
N THR A 143 -32.83 -14.57 16.36
CA THR A 143 -33.33 -15.44 15.31
C THR A 143 -34.52 -16.13 15.92
N THR A 144 -35.72 -15.57 15.70
CA THR A 144 -36.99 -16.22 16.00
C THR A 144 -36.92 -17.65 15.44
N PRO A 145 -37.26 -18.69 16.22
CA PRO A 145 -37.28 -20.05 15.70
C PRO A 145 -38.17 -20.10 14.47
N ALA A 146 -37.65 -20.62 13.36
CA ALA A 146 -38.44 -20.84 12.16
C ALA A 146 -39.56 -21.85 12.47
N ASP A 147 -40.80 -21.43 12.23
CA ASP A 147 -42.00 -22.28 12.30
C ASP A 147 -41.84 -23.47 11.34
N PRO A 148 -41.84 -24.73 11.81
CA PRO A 148 -41.62 -25.92 10.99
C PRO A 148 -42.74 -26.20 9.97
N ALA A 149 -43.83 -25.41 9.97
CA ALA A 149 -44.98 -25.61 9.10
C ALA A 149 -44.99 -24.77 7.80
N ARG A 150 -43.97 -23.94 7.52
CA ARG A 150 -43.92 -23.17 6.27
C ARG A 150 -43.40 -24.01 5.09
N PRO A 151 -44.19 -24.28 4.04
CA PRO A 151 -43.68 -24.94 2.85
C PRO A 151 -42.60 -24.07 2.19
N ILE A 152 -41.47 -24.69 1.84
CA ILE A 152 -40.36 -24.06 1.12
C ILE A 152 -40.89 -23.53 -0.20
N GLY A 153 -41.06 -22.21 -0.30
CA GLY A 153 -41.37 -21.55 -1.55
C GLY A 153 -40.22 -21.74 -2.54
N THR A 154 -40.53 -22.13 -3.77
CA THR A 154 -39.58 -22.24 -4.87
C THR A 154 -38.80 -20.94 -5.05
N LEU A 155 -37.47 -21.01 -4.90
CA LEU A 155 -36.56 -19.91 -5.24
C LEU A 155 -36.70 -19.60 -6.74
N PRO A 156 -36.77 -18.32 -7.15
CA PRO A 156 -36.78 -17.98 -8.56
C PRO A 156 -35.41 -18.34 -9.16
N VAL A 157 -35.40 -19.34 -10.04
CA VAL A 157 -34.22 -19.72 -10.82
C VAL A 157 -33.92 -18.57 -11.78
N ARG A 158 -32.78 -17.88 -11.62
CA ARG A 158 -32.29 -16.93 -12.61
C ARG A 158 -31.96 -17.68 -13.89
N THR A 159 -32.71 -17.41 -14.96
CA THR A 159 -32.41 -17.91 -16.31
C THR A 159 -31.08 -17.30 -16.77
N PRO A 160 -30.10 -18.10 -17.24
CA PRO A 160 -28.87 -17.54 -17.78
C PRO A 160 -29.18 -16.69 -19.02
N GLN A 161 -28.76 -15.43 -19.01
CA GLN A 161 -28.84 -14.55 -20.17
C GLN A 161 -27.89 -15.08 -21.24
N ARG A 162 -28.45 -15.47 -22.39
CA ARG A 162 -27.68 -15.96 -23.55
C ARG A 162 -26.82 -14.79 -24.08
N PRO A 163 -25.51 -14.95 -24.26
CA PRO A 163 -24.68 -13.88 -24.82
C PRO A 163 -25.13 -13.59 -26.26
N ALA A 164 -25.44 -12.32 -26.54
CA ALA A 164 -25.72 -11.83 -27.88
C ALA A 164 -24.39 -11.62 -28.62
N HIS A 165 -23.78 -12.71 -29.10
CA HIS A 165 -22.74 -12.60 -30.10
C HIS A 165 -22.87 -13.70 -31.14
N GLU A 166 -23.46 -13.33 -32.28
CA GLU A 166 -23.29 -14.09 -33.53
C GLU A 166 -21.94 -13.71 -34.15
N PRO A 167 -21.09 -14.68 -34.51
CA PRO A 167 -19.94 -14.44 -35.36
C PRO A 167 -20.42 -14.17 -36.79
N ARG A 168 -20.01 -13.05 -37.37
CA ARG A 168 -20.22 -12.76 -38.80
C ARG A 168 -19.50 -13.80 -39.66
N PRO A 169 -20.15 -14.41 -40.67
CA PRO A 169 -19.46 -15.29 -41.60
C PRO A 169 -18.48 -14.45 -42.43
N GLN A 170 -17.21 -14.84 -42.37
CA GLN A 170 -16.12 -14.28 -43.17
C GLN A 170 -16.33 -14.75 -44.62
N ALA A 171 -16.74 -13.83 -45.50
CA ALA A 171 -16.85 -14.10 -46.92
C ALA A 171 -15.46 -14.46 -47.47
N GLY A 172 -15.37 -15.68 -48.02
CA GLY A 172 -14.15 -16.21 -48.62
C GLY A 172 -13.68 -15.37 -49.81
N GLY A 173 -12.60 -14.62 -49.60
CA GLY A 173 -11.82 -14.02 -50.66
C GLY A 173 -10.77 -15.00 -51.17
N HIS A 174 -11.17 -15.90 -52.06
CA HIS A 174 -10.24 -16.66 -52.91
C HIS A 174 -10.50 -16.32 -54.36
N ARG A 175 -9.68 -15.41 -54.92
CA ARG A 175 -9.12 -15.48 -56.29
C ARG A 175 -7.85 -14.63 -56.39
N ARG A 176 -6.70 -15.30 -56.53
CA ARG A 176 -5.56 -14.88 -57.39
C ARG A 176 -5.71 -15.63 -58.73
N PRO A 177 -4.84 -15.45 -59.73
CA PRO A 177 -4.37 -14.25 -60.43
C PRO A 177 -4.58 -14.38 -61.96
N THR A 178 -4.51 -13.28 -62.71
CA THR A 178 -4.03 -13.24 -64.11
C THR A 178 -3.50 -11.85 -64.39
#